data_AF-A0A2V6CMJ6-F1
#
_entry.id   AF-A0A2V6CMJ6-F1
#
_cell.length_a   1.000
_cell.length_b   1.000
_cell.length_c   1.000
_cell.angle_alpha   90.00
_cell.angle_beta   90.00
_cell.angle_gamma   90.00
#
_symmetry.space_group_name_H-M   'P 1'
#
loop_
_entity.id
_entity.type
_entity.pdbx_description
1 polymer ?
#
loop_
_entity_poly.entity_id
_entity_poly.type
_entity_poly.pdbx_seq_one_letter_code
_entity_poly.pdbx_strand_id
1 'polypeptide(L)'
;MLLGNQGPAKAGFTLPEVVVAATLVAVFFLAIFEVNGLCLRFISASKENVGATEAVHDRLEQLRNADFGSLTTVSSMKSLLAQPANPSPLAKKAIETVTVSNYPGSSPTITYTRAINGTVSSVPATADFSNSILVRVDVANQWP
;
A
#
# COMPACT_ATOMS: atom_id res chain seq x y z
N MET A 1 62.16 35.18 -48.60
CA MET A 1 61.81 35.67 -47.26
C MET A 1 60.49 35.01 -46.87
N LEU A 2 60.59 34.05 -45.95
CA LEU A 2 59.55 33.39 -45.14
C LEU A 2 58.27 32.83 -45.82
N LEU A 3 58.29 31.51 -46.01
CA LEU A 3 57.08 30.67 -46.04
C LEU A 3 56.35 30.79 -44.70
N GLY A 4 55.18 31.42 -44.69
CA GLY A 4 54.21 31.29 -43.62
C GLY A 4 53.38 30.02 -43.84
N ASN A 5 53.93 28.86 -43.48
CA ASN A 5 53.17 27.62 -43.34
C ASN A 5 52.17 27.80 -42.19
N GLN A 6 50.98 28.31 -42.48
CA GLN A 6 49.85 28.29 -41.57
C GLN A 6 49.41 26.83 -41.43
N GLY A 7 50.04 26.12 -40.50
CA GLY A 7 49.64 24.76 -40.14
C GLY A 7 48.14 24.74 -39.86
N PRO A 8 47.43 23.68 -40.27
CA PRO A 8 45.98 23.61 -40.20
C PRO A 8 45.50 23.94 -38.78
N ALA A 9 44.54 24.87 -38.69
CA ALA A 9 43.99 25.31 -37.42
C ALA A 9 43.54 24.10 -36.59
N LYS A 10 44.11 23.97 -35.38
CA LYS A 10 43.81 22.97 -34.35
C LYS A 10 42.41 23.19 -33.73
N ALA A 11 41.44 23.63 -34.52
CA ALA A 11 40.10 24.09 -34.13
C ALA A 11 38.96 23.22 -34.69
N GLY A 12 39.27 22.22 -35.54
CA GLY A 12 38.28 21.31 -36.15
C GLY A 12 37.70 20.24 -35.21
N PHE A 13 38.23 20.10 -34.00
CA PHE A 13 37.77 19.19 -32.94
C PHE A 13 37.22 20.00 -31.76
N THR A 14 36.22 20.85 -32.01
CA THR A 14 35.52 21.58 -30.93
C THR A 14 34.02 21.28 -30.94
N LEU A 15 33.45 21.07 -32.13
CA LEU A 15 32.05 20.73 -32.32
C LEU A 15 31.70 19.34 -31.77
N PRO A 16 32.42 18.25 -32.08
CA PRO A 16 32.12 16.95 -31.48
C PRO A 16 32.31 16.93 -29.96
N GLU A 17 33.30 17.65 -29.42
CA GLU A 17 33.57 17.80 -27.99
C GLU A 17 32.41 18.51 -27.28
N VAL A 18 31.90 19.61 -27.86
CA VAL A 18 30.74 20.34 -27.31
C VAL A 18 29.48 19.50 -27.39
N VAL A 19 29.27 18.73 -28.46
CA VAL A 19 28.14 17.80 -28.57
C VAL A 19 28.23 16.71 -27.50
N VAL A 20 29.39 16.08 -27.33
CA VAL A 20 29.60 15.06 -26.28
C VAL A 20 29.37 15.68 -24.89
N ALA A 21 29.95 16.85 -24.62
CA ALA A 21 29.75 17.55 -23.34
C ALA A 21 28.26 17.86 -23.09
N ALA A 22 27.54 18.37 -24.09
CA ALA A 22 26.12 18.65 -23.99
C ALA A 22 25.29 17.39 -23.77
N THR A 23 25.63 16.27 -24.42
CA THR A 23 24.93 14.99 -24.20
C THR A 23 25.14 14.44 -22.78
N LEU A 24 26.36 14.52 -22.25
CA LEU A 24 26.65 14.09 -20.87
C LEU A 24 25.87 14.93 -19.86
N VAL A 25 25.80 16.24 -20.06
CA VAL A 25 25.01 17.14 -19.22
C VAL A 25 23.50 16.83 -19.33
N ALA A 26 22.99 16.57 -20.53
CA ALA A 26 21.59 16.22 -20.74
C ALA A 26 21.23 14.89 -20.05
N VAL A 27 22.06 13.86 -20.20
CA VAL A 27 21.87 12.56 -19.53
C VAL A 27 21.92 12.71 -18.01
N PHE A 28 22.84 13.54 -17.50
CA PHE A 28 22.93 13.84 -16.07
C PHE A 28 21.65 14.46 -15.52
N PHE A 29 21.08 15.46 -16.22
CA PHE A 29 19.81 16.06 -15.80
C PHE A 29 18.63 15.08 -15.88
N LEU A 30 18.56 14.26 -16.94
CA LEU A 30 17.53 13.23 -17.07
C LEU A 30 17.60 12.23 -15.91
N ALA A 31 18.80 11.76 -15.56
CA ALA A 31 19.00 10.85 -14.44
C ALA A 31 18.55 11.46 -13.10
N ILE A 32 18.84 12.75 -12.85
CA ILE A 32 18.39 13.44 -11.64
C ILE A 32 16.85 13.49 -11.56
N PHE A 33 16.18 13.85 -12.65
CA PHE A 33 14.72 13.93 -12.66
C PHE A 33 14.07 12.56 -12.48
N GLU A 34 14.63 11.52 -13.08
CA GLU A 34 14.13 10.16 -12.94
C GLU A 34 14.29 9.64 -11.51
N VAL A 35 15.45 9.83 -10.89
CA VAL A 35 15.70 9.44 -9.49
C VAL A 35 14.77 10.19 -8.54
N ASN A 36 14.57 11.49 -8.75
CA ASN A 36 13.64 12.28 -7.94
C ASN A 36 12.19 11.79 -8.10
N GLY A 37 11.76 11.48 -9.32
CA GLY A 37 10.44 10.90 -9.58
C GLY A 37 10.24 9.55 -8.91
N LEU A 38 11.26 8.68 -9.00
CA LEU A 38 11.24 7.37 -8.36
C LEU A 38 11.19 7.47 -6.84
N CYS A 39 11.97 8.37 -6.25
CA CYS A 39 12.01 8.59 -4.81
C CYS A 39 10.64 9.04 -4.27
N LEU A 40 9.97 9.97 -4.94
CA LEU A 40 8.62 10.41 -4.54
C LEU A 40 7.60 9.27 -4.63
N ARG A 41 7.67 8.44 -5.68
CA ARG A 41 6.79 7.27 -5.80
C ARG A 41 7.04 6.27 -4.68
N PHE A 42 8.30 6.04 -4.32
CA PHE A 42 8.67 5.15 -3.22
C PHE A 42 8.19 5.68 -1.86
N ILE A 43 8.30 6.99 -1.63
CA ILE A 43 7.78 7.63 -0.41
C ILE A 43 6.26 7.45 -0.31
N SER A 44 5.52 7.64 -1.40
CA SER A 44 4.07 7.42 -1.41
C SER A 44 3.71 5.97 -1.08
N ALA A 45 4.37 5.00 -1.73
CA ALA A 45 4.16 3.58 -1.45
C ALA A 45 4.52 3.21 0.00
N SER A 46 5.61 3.78 0.53
CA SER A 46 6.03 3.57 1.92
C SER A 46 4.98 4.12 2.91
N LYS A 47 4.43 5.30 2.66
CA LYS A 47 3.34 5.87 3.46
C LYS A 47 2.08 5.02 3.44
N GLU A 48 1.71 4.50 2.26
CA GLU A 48 0.57 3.60 2.11
C GLU A 48 0.79 2.30 2.88
N ASN A 49 2.00 1.73 2.84
CA ASN A 49 2.33 0.50 3.59
C ASN A 49 2.32 0.70 5.12
N VAL A 50 2.82 1.84 5.61
CA VAL A 50 2.74 2.17 7.04
C VAL A 50 1.28 2.35 7.46
N GLY A 51 0.50 3.13 6.70
CA GLY A 51 -0.93 3.29 6.95
C GLY A 51 -1.69 1.96 6.89
N ALA A 52 -1.21 1.00 6.08
CA ALA A 52 -1.78 -0.33 6.01
C ALA A 52 -1.60 -1.13 7.29
N THR A 53 -0.38 -1.12 7.81
CA THR A 53 -0.03 -1.83 9.04
C THR A 53 -0.74 -1.21 10.23
N GLU A 54 -0.78 0.12 10.33
CA GLU A 54 -1.53 0.83 11.36
C GLU A 54 -3.02 0.48 11.32
N ALA A 55 -3.63 0.48 10.14
CA ALA A 55 -5.05 0.13 10.00
C ALA A 55 -5.35 -1.31 10.46
N VAL A 56 -4.48 -2.27 10.15
CA VAL A 56 -4.63 -3.66 10.64
C VAL A 56 -4.47 -3.73 12.16
N HIS A 57 -3.47 -3.04 12.71
CA HIS A 57 -3.23 -3.02 14.16
C HIS A 57 -4.39 -2.37 14.93
N ASP A 58 -4.90 -1.23 14.46
CA ASP A 58 -6.05 -0.55 15.07
C ASP A 58 -7.29 -1.44 15.04
N ARG A 59 -7.52 -2.16 13.93
CA ARG A 59 -8.63 -3.12 13.85
C ARG A 59 -8.45 -4.28 14.82
N LEU A 60 -7.25 -4.85 14.88
CA LEU A 60 -6.96 -5.95 15.79
C LEU A 60 -7.16 -5.53 17.24
N GLU A 61 -6.81 -4.29 17.60
CA GLU A 61 -7.02 -3.77 18.95
C GLU A 61 -8.53 -3.57 19.25
N GLN A 62 -9.31 -3.08 18.28
CA GLN A 62 -10.77 -3.01 18.43
C GLN A 62 -11.40 -4.39 18.61
N LEU A 63 -10.96 -5.38 17.83
CA LEU A 63 -11.47 -6.76 17.91
C LEU A 63 -11.01 -7.49 19.16
N ARG A 64 -9.80 -7.21 19.65
CA ARG A 64 -9.30 -7.73 20.93
C ARG A 64 -10.11 -7.22 22.11
N ASN A 65 -10.54 -5.96 22.06
CA ASN A 65 -11.36 -5.34 23.09
C ASN A 65 -12.87 -5.63 22.94
N ALA A 66 -13.28 -6.30 21.85
CA ALA A 66 -14.67 -6.69 21.64
C ALA A 66 -15.05 -7.91 22.49
N ASP A 67 -16.29 -7.95 22.95
CA ASP A 67 -16.81 -9.12 23.65
C ASP A 67 -17.07 -10.28 22.67
N PHE A 68 -17.12 -11.50 23.20
CA PHE A 68 -17.33 -12.70 22.41
C PHE A 68 -18.67 -12.68 21.63
N GLY A 69 -19.73 -12.12 22.21
CA GLY A 69 -21.02 -11.99 21.55
C GLY A 69 -20.96 -11.08 20.33
N SER A 70 -20.22 -9.98 20.43
CA SER A 70 -19.97 -9.06 19.31
C SER A 70 -19.16 -9.70 18.17
N LEU A 71 -18.20 -10.56 18.50
CA LEU A 71 -17.37 -11.27 17.50
C LEU A 71 -18.13 -12.41 16.79
N THR A 72 -19.08 -13.04 17.48
CA THR A 72 -19.84 -14.20 16.96
C THR A 72 -21.16 -13.83 16.31
N THR A 73 -21.67 -12.63 16.57
CA THR A 73 -22.94 -12.14 16.00
C THR A 73 -22.72 -11.31 14.74
N VAL A 74 -23.35 -11.74 13.63
CA VAL A 74 -23.20 -11.10 12.31
C VAL A 74 -23.58 -9.61 12.31
N SER A 75 -24.68 -9.24 12.95
CA SER A 75 -25.14 -7.84 13.00
C SER A 75 -24.16 -6.94 13.75
N SER A 76 -23.64 -7.40 14.89
CA SER A 76 -22.66 -6.68 15.70
C SER A 76 -21.36 -6.49 14.94
N MET A 77 -20.85 -7.56 14.32
CA MET A 77 -19.62 -7.52 13.54
C MET A 77 -19.74 -6.60 12.32
N LYS A 78 -20.88 -6.64 11.60
CA LYS A 78 -21.14 -5.70 10.50
C LYS A 78 -21.21 -4.24 10.96
N SER A 79 -21.80 -3.99 12.13
CA SER A 79 -21.84 -2.65 12.72
C SER A 79 -20.44 -2.14 13.09
N LEU A 80 -19.60 -3.00 13.66
CA LEU A 80 -18.21 -2.68 14.03
C LEU A 80 -17.35 -2.39 12.79
N LEU A 81 -17.50 -3.20 11.74
CA LEU A 81 -16.75 -3.08 10.49
C LEU A 81 -17.25 -1.96 9.58
N ALA A 82 -18.48 -1.45 9.77
CA ALA A 82 -19.01 -0.36 8.96
C ALA A 82 -18.13 0.90 9.05
N GLN A 83 -17.58 1.16 10.23
CA GLN A 83 -16.60 2.22 10.44
C GLN A 83 -15.18 1.75 10.08
N PRO A 84 -14.38 2.59 9.42
CA PRO A 84 -12.99 2.27 9.16
C PRO A 84 -12.23 2.15 10.48
N ALA A 85 -11.25 1.24 10.54
CA ALA A 85 -10.45 1.02 11.74
C ALA A 85 -9.71 2.29 12.20
N ASN A 86 -9.27 3.11 11.24
CA ASN A 86 -8.54 4.34 11.46
C ASN A 86 -9.18 5.49 10.63
N PRO A 87 -9.31 6.72 11.19
CA PRO A 87 -9.86 7.87 10.46
C PRO A 87 -8.97 8.38 9.31
N SER A 88 -7.73 7.92 9.23
CA SER A 88 -6.73 8.28 8.22
C SER A 88 -7.30 8.12 6.80
N PRO A 89 -7.09 9.10 5.91
CA PRO A 89 -7.47 9.00 4.51
C PRO A 89 -6.85 7.79 3.79
N LEU A 90 -5.68 7.31 4.24
CA LEU A 90 -5.01 6.15 3.65
C LEU A 90 -5.72 4.84 4.01
N ALA A 91 -6.17 4.71 5.26
CA ALA A 91 -6.90 3.53 5.73
C ALA A 91 -8.27 3.37 5.05
N LYS A 92 -8.88 4.47 4.59
CA LYS A 92 -10.17 4.46 3.88
C LYS A 92 -10.10 3.85 2.48
N LYS A 93 -8.90 3.75 1.89
CA LYS A 93 -8.70 3.24 0.53
C LYS A 93 -8.55 1.71 0.45
N ALA A 94 -8.39 1.04 1.58
CA ALA A 94 -8.18 -0.40 1.60
C ALA A 94 -9.51 -1.17 1.62
N ILE A 95 -9.50 -2.34 0.99
CA ILE A 95 -10.51 -3.38 1.20
C ILE A 95 -10.05 -4.19 2.40
N GLU A 96 -10.89 -4.25 3.43
CA GLU A 96 -10.61 -4.97 4.68
C GLU A 96 -11.37 -6.29 4.67
N THR A 97 -10.67 -7.38 4.95
CA THR A 97 -11.23 -8.73 5.06
C THR A 97 -10.95 -9.25 6.47
N VAL A 98 -12.02 -9.59 7.19
CA VAL A 98 -11.94 -10.15 8.54
C VAL A 98 -12.59 -11.51 8.54
N THR A 99 -11.83 -12.55 8.84
CA THR A 99 -12.32 -13.92 8.93
C THR A 99 -12.38 -14.34 10.37
N VAL A 100 -13.57 -14.75 10.82
CA VAL A 100 -13.81 -15.31 12.16
C VAL A 100 -14.02 -16.81 11.99
N SER A 101 -13.24 -17.61 12.70
CA SER A 101 -13.34 -19.07 12.69
C SER A 101 -13.34 -19.62 14.11
N ASN A 102 -13.99 -20.76 14.33
CA ASN A 102 -13.96 -21.47 15.60
C ASN A 102 -12.53 -21.91 15.94
N TYR A 103 -12.11 -21.85 17.20
CA TYR A 103 -10.79 -22.33 17.65
C TYR A 103 -10.95 -23.46 18.69
N PRO A 104 -10.19 -24.56 18.62
CA PRO A 104 -9.06 -24.86 17.70
C PRO A 104 -9.47 -25.43 16.32
N GLY A 105 -10.76 -25.49 16.01
CA GLY A 105 -11.26 -25.99 14.74
C GLY A 105 -11.11 -25.00 13.56
N SER A 106 -11.87 -25.24 12.51
CA SER A 106 -12.01 -24.32 11.36
C SER A 106 -13.47 -24.13 10.94
N SER A 107 -14.40 -24.71 11.69
CA SER A 107 -15.84 -24.59 11.46
C SER A 107 -16.54 -24.40 12.82
N PRO A 108 -17.53 -23.51 12.91
CA PRO A 108 -17.98 -22.54 11.90
C PRO A 108 -16.92 -21.51 11.47
N THR A 109 -17.02 -20.99 10.24
CA THR A 109 -16.22 -19.86 9.73
C THR A 109 -17.11 -18.86 9.00
N ILE A 110 -16.82 -17.58 9.15
CA ILE A 110 -17.44 -16.48 8.41
C ILE A 110 -16.40 -15.42 8.05
N THR A 111 -16.42 -14.98 6.81
CA THR A 111 -15.54 -13.93 6.29
C THR A 111 -16.37 -12.69 6.01
N TYR A 112 -15.95 -11.58 6.59
CA TYR A 112 -16.50 -10.25 6.36
C TYR A 112 -15.57 -9.50 5.42
N THR A 113 -16.15 -8.82 4.43
CA THR A 113 -15.40 -7.95 3.51
C THR A 113 -16.01 -6.56 3.56
N ARG A 114 -15.21 -5.59 3.99
CA ARG A 114 -15.53 -4.17 3.95
C ARG A 114 -14.94 -3.58 2.68
N ALA A 115 -15.82 -3.13 1.78
CA ALA A 115 -15.42 -2.39 0.59
C ALA A 115 -14.99 -0.96 0.94
N ILE A 116 -14.31 -0.30 -0.01
CA ILE A 116 -13.83 1.09 0.11
C ILE A 116 -14.98 2.06 0.45
N ASN A 117 -16.18 1.80 -0.08
CA ASN A 117 -17.39 2.59 0.18
C ASN A 117 -17.98 2.38 1.60
N GLY A 118 -17.37 1.52 2.43
CA GLY A 118 -17.82 1.19 3.77
C GLY A 118 -18.91 0.12 3.85
N THR A 119 -19.32 -0.46 2.72
CA THR A 119 -20.28 -1.57 2.69
C THR A 119 -19.60 -2.84 3.20
N VAL A 120 -20.25 -3.54 4.13
CA VAL A 120 -19.73 -4.80 4.70
C VAL A 120 -20.60 -5.97 4.23
N SER A 121 -20.00 -6.88 3.45
CA SER A 121 -20.60 -8.17 3.09
C SER A 121 -20.06 -9.29 3.96
N SER A 122 -20.80 -10.40 4.08
CA SER A 122 -20.37 -11.58 4.82
C SER A 122 -20.61 -12.85 4.02
N VAL A 123 -19.67 -13.79 4.07
CA VAL A 123 -19.75 -15.10 3.40
C VAL A 123 -19.25 -16.19 4.37
N PRO A 124 -20.06 -17.22 4.69
CA PRO A 124 -21.50 -17.33 4.45
C PRO A 124 -22.30 -16.19 5.11
N ALA A 125 -23.59 -16.06 4.76
CA ALA A 125 -24.45 -15.00 5.33
C ALA A 125 -24.61 -15.11 6.86
N THR A 126 -24.53 -16.33 7.38
CA THR A 126 -24.64 -16.67 8.80
C THR A 126 -23.68 -17.80 9.14
N ALA A 127 -23.20 -17.84 10.38
CA ALA A 127 -22.39 -18.91 10.94
C ALA A 127 -22.76 -19.08 12.43
N ASP A 128 -22.89 -20.33 12.90
CA ASP A 128 -23.35 -20.62 14.25
C ASP A 128 -22.18 -20.99 15.18
N PHE A 129 -21.80 -20.04 16.04
CA PHE A 129 -20.73 -20.16 17.03
C PHE A 129 -21.26 -20.54 18.43
N SER A 130 -22.50 -21.01 18.57
CA SER A 130 -23.10 -21.31 19.90
C SER A 130 -22.33 -22.37 20.70
N ASN A 131 -21.61 -23.27 20.02
CA ASN A 131 -20.76 -24.30 20.64
C ASN A 131 -19.28 -23.90 20.72
N SER A 132 -18.92 -22.70 20.26
CA SER A 132 -17.56 -22.18 20.28
C SER A 132 -17.27 -21.52 21.62
N ILE A 133 -16.11 -21.84 22.21
CA ILE A 133 -15.62 -21.20 23.45
C ILE A 133 -14.55 -20.16 23.12
N LEU A 134 -13.84 -20.35 22.02
CA LEU A 134 -12.79 -19.47 21.51
C LEU A 134 -13.00 -19.27 20.01
N VAL A 135 -12.69 -18.08 19.53
CA VAL A 135 -12.65 -17.76 18.10
C VAL A 135 -11.28 -17.27 17.71
N ARG A 136 -10.86 -17.66 16.52
CA ARG A 136 -9.71 -17.09 15.83
C ARG A 136 -10.21 -16.01 14.89
N VAL A 137 -9.54 -14.86 14.90
CA VAL A 137 -9.85 -13.76 14.00
C VAL A 137 -8.62 -13.42 13.17
N ASP A 138 -8.75 -13.53 11.86
CA ASP A 138 -7.72 -13.17 10.89
C ASP A 138 -8.13 -11.87 10.19
N VAL A 139 -7.25 -10.87 10.19
CA VAL A 139 -7.50 -9.55 9.58
C VAL A 139 -6.50 -9.35 8.45
N ALA A 140 -7.00 -8.96 7.27
CA ALA A 140 -6.18 -8.63 6.12
C ALA A 140 -6.71 -7.36 5.45
N ASN A 141 -5.81 -6.45 5.08
CA ASN A 141 -6.15 -5.28 4.29
C ASN A 141 -5.44 -5.35 2.94
N GLN A 142 -6.15 -4.95 1.88
CA GLN A 142 -5.63 -4.93 0.51
C GLN A 142 -5.83 -3.54 -0.10
N TRP A 143 -4.76 -2.98 -0.67
CA TRP A 143 -4.79 -1.73 -1.41
C TRP A 143 -5.10 -2.03 -2.89
N PRO A 144 -5.87 -1.15 -3.56
CA PRO A 144 -6.08 -1.24 -5.00
C PRO A 144 -4.79 -0.95 -5.80
#